data_AF-A0AAA9Z0D3-F1
#
_entry.id   AF-A0AAA9Z0D3-F1
#
_cell.length_a   1.000
_cell.length_b   1.000
_cell.length_c   1.000
_cell.angle_alpha   90.00
_cell.angle_beta   90.00
_cell.angle_gamma   90.00
#
_symmetry.space_group_name_H-M   'P 1'
#
loop_
_entity.id
_entity.type
_entity.pdbx_description
1 polymer ?
#
loop_
_entity_poly.entity_id
_entity_poly.type
_entity_poly.pdbx_seq_one_letter_code
_entity_poly.pdbx_strand_id
1 'polypeptide(L)'
;MPKVKDYMTCAFEASGWMPKGSNKLDTSKIAEDMTPNGFSIKNDLDEVAKECEEEFGAEISAIDYLACLLINEKTKKEFKMTLMIKEADFFKQNLCN
;
A
#
# COMPACT_ATOMS: atom_id res chain seq x y z
N MET A 1 12.72 -8.67 9.29
CA MET A 1 13.07 -9.66 8.24
C MET A 1 13.38 -8.91 6.94
N PRO A 2 14.65 -8.66 6.59
CA PRO A 2 15.02 -7.86 5.42
C PRO A 2 14.37 -8.35 4.12
N LYS A 3 14.38 -9.67 3.88
CA LYS A 3 13.75 -10.30 2.71
C LYS A 3 12.27 -9.96 2.53
N VAL A 4 11.51 -9.84 3.63
CA VAL A 4 10.08 -9.50 3.56
C VAL A 4 9.91 -8.01 3.23
N LYS A 5 10.73 -7.14 3.80
CA LYS A 5 10.73 -5.70 3.47
C LYS A 5 11.06 -5.48 2.00
N ASP A 6 12.08 -6.15 1.48
CA ASP A 6 12.48 -6.05 0.07
C ASP A 6 11.39 -6.57 -0.87
N TYR A 7 10.78 -7.72 -0.54
CA TYR A 7 9.67 -8.27 -1.32
C TYR A 7 8.46 -7.33 -1.35
N MET A 8 8.06 -6.79 -0.19
CA MET A 8 6.92 -5.88 -0.09
C MET A 8 7.16 -4.59 -0.85
N THR A 9 8.37 -4.03 -0.80
CA THR A 9 8.74 -2.86 -1.61
C THR A 9 8.59 -3.17 -3.09
N CYS A 10 9.16 -4.28 -3.57
CA CYS A 10 9.01 -4.67 -4.96
C CYS A 10 7.54 -4.91 -5.36
N ALA A 11 6.73 -5.55 -4.50
CA ALA A 11 5.33 -5.79 -4.79
C ALA A 11 4.52 -4.48 -4.91
N PHE A 12 4.81 -3.48 -4.04
CA PHE A 12 4.19 -2.16 -4.11
C PHE A 12 4.67 -1.35 -5.32
N GLU A 13 5.93 -1.52 -5.74
CA GLU A 13 6.44 -0.93 -6.98
C GLU A 13 5.76 -1.56 -8.21
N ALA A 14 5.64 -2.89 -8.24
CA ALA A 14 5.01 -3.62 -9.34
C ALA A 14 3.52 -3.32 -9.47
N SER A 15 2.83 -3.03 -8.36
CA SER A 15 1.43 -2.60 -8.37
C SER A 15 1.25 -1.11 -8.73
N GLY A 16 2.34 -0.35 -8.82
CA GLY A 16 2.31 1.10 -9.01
C GLY A 16 1.86 1.88 -7.76
N TRP A 17 1.78 1.23 -6.60
CA TRP A 17 1.41 1.87 -5.33
C TRP A 17 2.56 2.63 -4.69
N MET A 18 3.78 2.34 -5.12
CA MET A 18 5.00 3.03 -4.72
C MET A 18 5.82 3.29 -5.98
N PRO A 19 6.20 4.55 -6.30
CA PRO A 19 7.09 4.80 -7.42
C PRO A 19 8.44 4.11 -7.22
N LYS A 20 9.07 3.65 -8.31
CA LYS A 20 10.33 2.92 -8.24
C LYS A 20 11.43 3.72 -7.54
N GLY A 21 12.05 3.15 -6.52
CA GLY A 21 13.09 3.79 -5.70
C GLY A 21 12.57 4.87 -4.74
N SER A 22 11.25 5.06 -4.66
CA SER A 22 10.60 5.92 -3.67
C SER A 22 10.30 5.12 -2.41
N ASN A 23 10.24 5.82 -1.27
CA ASN A 23 9.68 5.31 -0.03
C ASN A 23 8.29 5.89 0.26
N LYS A 24 7.65 6.55 -0.72
CA LYS A 24 6.33 7.18 -0.58
C LYS A 24 5.28 6.46 -1.41
N LEU A 25 4.04 6.43 -0.91
CA LEU A 25 2.91 5.89 -1.66
C LEU A 25 2.48 6.81 -2.81
N ASP A 26 2.06 6.19 -3.91
CA ASP A 26 1.15 6.81 -4.88
C ASP A 26 -0.30 6.55 -4.43
N THR A 27 -0.81 7.47 -3.62
CA THR A 27 -2.18 7.41 -3.12
C THR A 27 -3.22 7.52 -4.23
N SER A 28 -2.87 8.07 -5.39
CA SER A 28 -3.80 8.13 -6.52
C SER A 28 -4.03 6.75 -7.11
N LYS A 29 -2.97 5.95 -7.25
CA LYS A 29 -3.08 4.57 -7.74
C LYS A 29 -3.77 3.63 -6.75
N ILE A 30 -3.49 3.78 -5.47
CA ILE A 30 -4.20 3.01 -4.45
C ILE A 30 -5.69 3.38 -4.43
N ALA A 31 -6.03 4.68 -4.51
CA ALA A 31 -7.43 5.10 -4.56
C ALA A 31 -8.17 4.59 -5.81
N GLU A 32 -7.50 4.59 -6.98
CA GLU A 32 -8.02 4.01 -8.22
C GLU A 32 -8.38 2.53 -8.02
N ASP A 33 -7.50 1.77 -7.38
CA ASP A 33 -7.72 0.34 -7.11
C ASP A 33 -8.77 0.06 -6.01
N MET A 34 -8.95 0.98 -5.08
CA MET A 34 -9.97 0.88 -4.02
C MET A 34 -11.35 1.34 -4.50
N THR A 35 -11.45 2.11 -5.59
CA THR A 35 -12.71 2.66 -6.10
C THR A 35 -13.75 1.58 -6.45
N PRO A 36 -13.40 0.47 -7.14
CA PRO A 36 -14.32 -0.65 -7.37
C PRO A 36 -14.87 -1.27 -6.08
N ASN A 37 -14.18 -1.08 -4.95
CA ASN A 37 -14.53 -1.62 -3.64
C ASN A 37 -15.35 -0.63 -2.79
N GLY A 38 -15.77 0.50 -3.36
CA GLY A 38 -16.61 1.51 -2.71
C GLY A 38 -15.85 2.67 -2.08
N PHE A 39 -14.53 2.75 -2.28
CA PHE A 39 -13.75 3.89 -1.82
C PHE A 39 -14.02 5.12 -2.70
N SER A 40 -14.31 6.26 -2.07
CA SER A 40 -14.70 7.49 -2.80
C SER A 40 -14.00 8.75 -2.30
N ILE A 41 -13.29 8.67 -1.17
CA ILE A 41 -12.71 9.84 -0.51
C ILE A 41 -11.19 9.76 -0.58
N LYS A 42 -10.60 10.15 -1.71
CA LYS A 42 -9.13 10.17 -1.89
C LYS A 42 -8.42 10.94 -0.78
N ASN A 43 -9.03 12.01 -0.28
CA ASN A 43 -8.46 12.82 0.81
C ASN A 43 -8.22 12.00 2.09
N ASP A 44 -9.07 11.00 2.38
CA ASP A 44 -8.88 10.13 3.55
C ASP A 44 -7.60 9.30 3.38
N LEU A 45 -7.33 8.80 2.18
CA LEU A 45 -6.11 8.04 1.90
C LEU A 45 -4.86 8.93 1.95
N ASP A 46 -4.95 10.18 1.46
CA ASP A 46 -3.85 11.15 1.56
C ASP A 46 -3.54 11.51 3.02
N GLU A 47 -4.57 11.64 3.86
CA GLU A 47 -4.42 11.91 5.29
C GLU A 47 -3.78 10.72 6.00
N VAL A 48 -4.30 9.51 5.78
CA VAL A 48 -3.73 8.29 6.37
C VAL A 48 -2.29 8.07 5.92
N ALA A 49 -1.95 8.29 4.64
CA ALA A 49 -0.57 8.17 4.18
C ALA A 49 0.38 9.13 4.92
N LYS A 50 -0.06 10.36 5.21
CA LYS A 50 0.71 11.31 6.03
C LYS A 50 0.82 10.86 7.48
N GLU A 51 -0.28 10.38 8.08
CA GLU A 51 -0.25 9.82 9.44
C GLU A 51 0.77 8.67 9.54
N CYS A 52 0.82 7.78 8.55
CA CYS A 52 1.83 6.72 8.50
C CYS A 52 3.26 7.31 8.41
N GLU A 53 3.50 8.28 7.52
CA GLU A 53 4.80 8.93 7.38
C GLU A 53 5.27 9.62 8.68
N GLU A 54 4.35 10.20 9.44
CA GLU A 54 4.63 10.82 10.75
C GLU A 54 4.95 9.77 11.82
N GLU A 55 4.24 8.64 11.82
CA GLU A 55 4.44 7.54 12.78
C GLU A 55 5.77 6.81 12.57
N PHE A 56 6.10 6.47 11.33
CA PHE A 56 7.28 5.66 10.99
C PHE A 56 8.50 6.49 10.56
N GLY A 57 8.31 7.78 10.28
CA GLY A 57 9.39 8.70 9.93
C GLY A 57 10.04 8.41 8.57
N ALA A 58 11.26 8.93 8.39
CA ALA A 58 11.97 8.92 7.10
C ALA A 58 12.32 7.51 6.56
N GLU A 59 12.27 6.48 7.42
CA GLU A 59 12.63 5.10 7.06
C GLU A 59 11.41 4.19 6.79
N ILE A 60 10.21 4.79 6.70
CA ILE A 60 8.98 4.08 6.36
C ILE A 60 9.16 3.22 5.12
N SER A 61 8.62 2.00 5.18
CA SER A 61 8.70 1.04 4.09
C SER A 61 7.33 0.54 3.66
N ALA A 62 7.28 -0.17 2.53
CA ALA A 62 6.03 -0.70 1.98
C ALA A 62 5.27 -1.60 2.98
N ILE A 63 5.98 -2.38 3.82
CA ILE A 63 5.33 -3.19 4.86
C ILE A 63 4.74 -2.34 5.99
N ASP A 64 5.33 -1.19 6.29
CA ASP A 64 4.82 -0.27 7.32
C ASP A 64 3.55 0.42 6.82
N TYR A 65 3.54 0.87 5.56
CA TYR A 65 2.32 1.36 4.91
C TYR A 65 1.24 0.28 4.82
N LEU A 66 1.60 -0.94 4.44
CA LEU A 66 0.66 -2.07 4.42
C LEU A 66 -0.03 -2.21 5.78
N ALA A 67 0.75 -2.24 6.86
CA ALA A 67 0.23 -2.37 8.21
C ALA A 67 -0.67 -1.18 8.57
N CYS A 68 -0.19 0.05 8.34
CA CYS A 68 -0.92 1.28 8.62
C CYS A 68 -2.28 1.35 7.91
N LEU A 69 -2.32 1.04 6.61
CA LEU A 69 -3.56 1.02 5.82
C LEU A 69 -4.52 -0.10 6.23
N LEU A 70 -4.03 -1.20 6.80
CA LEU A 70 -4.87 -2.31 7.26
C LEU A 70 -5.48 -2.09 8.65
N ILE A 71 -4.90 -1.20 9.46
CA ILE A 71 -5.40 -0.89 10.80
C ILE A 71 -6.22 0.40 10.87
N ASN A 72 -6.04 1.33 9.91
CA ASN A 72 -6.72 2.62 9.94
C ASN A 72 -8.22 2.47 9.57
N GLU A 73 -9.11 3.06 10.38
CA GLU A 73 -10.57 2.95 10.20
C GLU A 73 -11.07 3.49 8.86
N LYS A 74 -10.40 4.49 8.28
CA LYS A 74 -10.81 5.14 7.02
C LYS A 74 -10.49 4.29 5.78
N THR A 75 -9.49 3.42 5.86
CA THR A 75 -8.97 2.68 4.69
C THR A 75 -9.07 1.17 4.81
N LYS A 76 -9.09 0.61 6.04
CA LYS A 76 -8.94 -0.83 6.30
C LYS A 76 -9.86 -1.72 5.50
N LYS A 77 -11.14 -1.34 5.34
CA LYS A 77 -12.17 -2.21 4.77
C LYS A 77 -11.96 -2.34 3.26
N GLU A 78 -11.89 -1.22 2.56
CA GLU A 78 -11.71 -1.16 1.12
C GLU A 78 -10.30 -1.60 0.70
N PHE A 79 -9.28 -1.27 1.49
CA PHE A 79 -7.90 -1.68 1.22
C PHE A 79 -7.73 -3.20 1.39
N LYS A 80 -8.32 -3.80 2.43
CA LYS A 80 -8.32 -5.25 2.62
C LYS A 80 -9.02 -5.98 1.46
N MET A 81 -10.16 -5.48 0.98
CA MET A 81 -10.84 -6.05 -0.18
C MET A 81 -9.97 -5.95 -1.44
N THR A 82 -9.31 -4.82 -1.64
CA THR A 82 -8.38 -4.59 -2.76
C THR A 82 -7.23 -5.60 -2.73
N LEU A 83 -6.62 -5.82 -1.57
CA LEU A 83 -5.56 -6.81 -1.38
C LEU A 83 -6.04 -8.24 -1.63
N MET A 84 -7.25 -8.61 -1.20
CA MET A 84 -7.80 -9.95 -1.46
C MET A 84 -8.04 -10.18 -2.96
N ILE A 85 -8.53 -9.18 -3.68
CA ILE A 85 -8.75 -9.28 -5.14
C ILE A 85 -7.41 -9.39 -5.87
N LYS A 86 -6.42 -8.59 -5.46
CA LYS A 86 -5.09 -8.59 -6.06
C LYS A 86 -4.15 -9.63 -5.45
N GLU A 87 -4.60 -10.47 -4.51
CA GLU A 87 -3.76 -11.41 -3.76
C GLU A 87 -2.95 -12.30 -4.71
N ALA A 88 -3.62 -12.81 -5.74
CA ALA A 88 -3.01 -13.65 -6.75
C ALA A 88 -1.91 -12.93 -7.55
N ASP A 89 -1.93 -11.60 -7.65
CA ASP A 89 -0.92 -10.78 -8.31
C ASP A 89 0.19 -10.34 -7.35
N PHE A 90 -0.16 -9.97 -6.11
CA PHE A 90 0.78 -9.53 -5.08
C PHE A 90 1.69 -10.66 -4.56
N PHE A 91 1.18 -11.90 -4.51
CA PHE A 91 1.91 -13.03 -3.94
C PHE A 91 2.42 -14.02 -4.99
N LYS A 92 2.53 -13.60 -6.26
CA LYS A 92 3.15 -14.45 -7.29
C LYS A 92 4.60 -14.74 -6.91
N GLN A 93 4.98 -16.02 -6.95
CA GLN A 93 6.35 -16.46 -6.63
C GLN A 93 7.42 -15.73 -7.44
N ASN A 94 7.10 -15.28 -8.67
CA ASN A 94 8.03 -14.62 -9.58
C ASN A 94 7.74 -13.13 -9.81
N LEU A 95 6.97 -12.47 -8.95
CA LEU A 95 6.70 -11.03 -9.10
C LEU A 95 8.00 -10.20 -9.04
N CYS A 96 8.93 -10.65 -8.19
CA CYS A 96 10.12 -9.91 -7.75
C CYS A 96 11.42 -10.72 -7.91
N ASN A 97 11.42 -11.74 -8.77
CA ASN A 97 12.56 -12.62 -9.04
C ASN A 97 13.31 -12.21 -10.31
#